data_AF-A0A6I5CMS6-F1
#
_entry.id   AF-A0A6I5CMS6-F1
#
_cell.length_a   1.000
_cell.length_b   1.000
_cell.length_c   1.000
_cell.angle_alpha   90.00
_cell.angle_beta   90.00
_cell.angle_gamma   90.00
#
_symmetry.space_group_name_H-M   'P 1'
#
loop_
_entity.id
_entity.type
_entity.pdbx_description
1 polymer ?
#
loop_
_entity_poly.entity_id
_entity_poly.type
_entity_poly.pdbx_seq_one_letter_code
_entity_poly.pdbx_strand_id
1 'polypeptide(L)'
;RAHGARTYIDASQAAGWLDLDADAHDYVAAVAFKWLMCPRGVTFLVVPEDLGDLRPLFAGWVAGERPWDSCYGPIAELAHSARRFDESPALFSYAGGRRSLELVEELGVSAVRAHDLALADRFRAGLRSLGHEPVPAPGSPIVSVPGLGDRQGELSAAGVELSARAGRLRAAFHLYNTEADVDRLLDVLAG
;
A
#
# COMPACT_ATOMS: atom_id res chain seq x y z
N ARG A 1 2.08 6.72 -22.89
CA ARG A 1 1.34 6.40 -24.14
C ARG A 1 1.50 7.42 -25.26
N ALA A 2 1.09 8.69 -25.14
CA ALA A 2 1.21 9.69 -26.24
C ALA A 2 2.64 9.91 -26.80
N HIS A 3 3.67 9.65 -25.99
CA HIS A 3 5.08 9.77 -26.39
C HIS A 3 5.82 8.41 -26.47
N GLY A 4 5.09 7.28 -26.55
CA GLY A 4 5.71 5.94 -26.61
C GLY A 4 6.39 5.45 -25.32
N ALA A 5 6.45 6.27 -24.27
CA ALA A 5 6.96 5.86 -22.96
C ALA A 5 5.98 4.91 -22.25
N ARG A 6 6.54 3.87 -21.62
CA ARG A 6 5.85 2.94 -20.72
C ARG A 6 5.76 3.52 -19.31
N THR A 7 4.74 3.09 -18.57
CA THR A 7 4.40 3.54 -17.23
C THR A 7 4.50 2.39 -16.24
N TYR A 8 5.16 2.65 -15.13
CA TYR A 8 5.19 1.75 -13.96
C TYR A 8 4.64 2.51 -12.77
N ILE A 9 3.67 1.91 -12.07
CA ILE A 9 3.03 2.49 -10.89
C ILE A 9 3.29 1.62 -9.68
N ASP A 10 3.84 2.22 -8.62
CA ASP A 10 3.87 1.62 -7.28
C ASP A 10 2.58 1.99 -6.54
N ALA A 11 1.66 1.04 -6.47
CA ALA A 11 0.36 1.19 -5.83
C ALA A 11 0.38 0.84 -4.33
N SER A 12 1.55 0.65 -3.71
CA SER A 12 1.69 0.25 -2.31
C SER A 12 1.05 1.20 -1.30
N GLN A 13 0.81 2.47 -1.65
CA GLN A 13 0.13 3.46 -0.81
C GLN A 13 -1.29 3.79 -1.28
N ALA A 14 -1.80 3.09 -2.30
CA ALA A 14 -3.07 3.37 -2.96
C ALA A 14 -4.03 2.18 -2.92
N ALA A 15 -3.52 0.97 -3.20
CA ALA A 15 -4.34 -0.23 -3.29
C ALA A 15 -5.07 -0.53 -1.98
N GLY A 16 -6.39 -0.68 -2.05
CA GLY A 16 -7.26 -1.01 -0.91
C GLY A 16 -8.10 0.16 -0.37
N TRP A 17 -7.78 1.40 -0.72
CA TRP A 17 -8.58 2.57 -0.31
C TRP A 17 -8.77 3.60 -1.43
N LEU A 18 -7.82 3.70 -2.38
CA LEU A 18 -7.97 4.55 -3.55
C LEU A 18 -8.54 3.73 -4.70
N ASP A 19 -9.49 4.31 -5.43
CA ASP A 19 -9.97 3.72 -6.68
C ASP A 19 -8.80 3.65 -7.68
N LEU A 20 -8.47 2.44 -8.11
CA LEU A 20 -7.28 2.13 -8.90
C LEU A 20 -7.68 1.22 -10.05
N ASP A 21 -7.63 1.78 -11.26
CA ASP A 21 -7.65 1.00 -12.49
C ASP A 21 -6.20 0.59 -12.83
N ALA A 22 -5.87 -0.68 -12.58
CA ALA A 22 -4.52 -1.17 -12.84
C ALA A 22 -4.22 -1.28 -14.35
N ASP A 23 -5.24 -1.51 -15.18
CA ASP A 23 -5.11 -1.73 -16.63
C ASP A 23 -4.90 -0.40 -17.39
N ALA A 24 -5.17 0.73 -16.71
CA ALA A 24 -4.82 2.06 -17.20
C ALA A 24 -3.30 2.27 -17.37
N HIS A 25 -2.47 1.41 -16.78
CA HIS A 25 -1.02 1.52 -16.77
C HIS A 25 -0.35 0.29 -17.41
N ASP A 26 0.90 0.43 -17.83
CA ASP A 26 1.60 -0.69 -18.47
C ASP A 26 2.07 -1.70 -17.41
N TYR A 27 2.47 -1.23 -16.23
CA TYR A 27 2.81 -2.11 -15.10
C TYR A 27 2.34 -1.49 -13.79
N VAL A 28 1.77 -2.31 -12.92
CA VAL A 28 1.39 -1.90 -11.56
C VAL A 28 1.91 -2.92 -10.57
N ALA A 29 2.61 -2.49 -9.54
CA ALA A 29 3.04 -3.35 -8.45
C ALA A 29 2.59 -2.80 -7.10
N ALA A 30 2.25 -3.70 -6.18
CA ALA A 30 1.90 -3.33 -4.82
C ALA A 30 2.41 -4.35 -3.81
N VAL A 31 2.98 -3.86 -2.71
CA VAL A 31 3.06 -4.67 -1.49
C VAL A 31 1.71 -4.64 -0.79
N ALA A 32 1.20 -5.80 -0.38
CA ALA A 32 -0.15 -5.89 0.16
C ALA A 32 -0.22 -5.74 1.69
N PHE A 33 0.93 -5.69 2.38
CA PHE A 33 0.96 -5.56 3.85
C PHE A 33 0.72 -4.14 4.39
N LYS A 34 0.39 -3.20 3.51
CA LYS A 34 0.03 -1.83 3.87
C LYS A 34 -1.50 -1.71 3.90
N TRP A 35 -2.07 -0.98 2.95
CA TRP A 35 -3.50 -0.64 2.89
C TRP A 35 -4.40 -1.82 2.51
N LEU A 36 -3.86 -2.89 1.93
CA LEU A 36 -4.59 -4.15 1.74
C LEU A 36 -4.57 -5.05 2.98
N MET A 37 -3.84 -4.66 4.04
CA MET A 37 -3.75 -5.36 5.33
C MET A 37 -3.37 -6.85 5.24
N CYS A 38 -2.75 -7.28 4.14
CA CYS A 38 -2.29 -8.65 4.00
C CYS A 38 -1.08 -8.90 4.93
N PRO A 39 -0.77 -10.16 5.29
CA PRO A 39 0.50 -10.47 5.92
C PRO A 39 1.70 -10.08 5.03
N ARG A 40 2.84 -9.78 5.65
CA ARG A 40 4.10 -9.58 4.91
C ARG A 40 4.41 -10.81 4.05
N GLY A 41 4.85 -10.57 2.82
CA GLY A 41 5.10 -11.61 1.81
C GLY A 41 4.03 -11.73 0.73
N VAL A 42 2.91 -11.02 0.84
CA VAL A 42 1.93 -10.89 -0.24
C VAL A 42 2.24 -9.64 -1.09
N THR A 43 2.37 -9.84 -2.39
CA THR A 43 2.56 -8.78 -3.40
C THR A 43 1.73 -9.08 -4.63
N PHE A 44 1.42 -8.03 -5.40
CA PHE A 44 0.72 -8.15 -6.67
C PHE A 44 1.50 -7.42 -7.76
N LEU A 45 1.48 -7.99 -8.96
CA LEU A 45 2.00 -7.41 -10.18
C LEU A 45 0.94 -7.54 -11.27
N VAL A 46 0.60 -6.43 -11.90
CA VAL A 46 -0.21 -6.36 -13.12
C VAL A 46 0.72 -6.00 -14.26
N VAL A 47 0.59 -6.73 -15.36
CA VAL A 47 1.35 -6.56 -16.61
C VAL A 47 0.35 -6.55 -17.77
N PRO A 48 0.72 -6.06 -18.96
CA PRO A 48 -0.15 -6.13 -20.12
C PRO A 48 -0.39 -7.59 -20.51
N GLU A 49 -1.45 -7.86 -21.29
CA GLU A 49 -1.77 -9.22 -21.75
C GLU A 49 -0.62 -9.88 -22.53
N ASP A 50 0.18 -9.09 -23.25
CA ASP A 50 1.38 -9.53 -23.98
C ASP A 50 2.64 -9.62 -23.09
N LEU A 51 2.50 -9.42 -21.78
CA LEU A 51 3.53 -9.46 -20.74
C LEU A 51 4.55 -8.30 -20.82
N GLY A 52 4.41 -7.38 -21.77
CA GLY A 52 5.13 -6.12 -21.85
C GLY A 52 6.65 -6.22 -21.90
N ASP A 53 7.25 -7.02 -22.80
CA ASP A 53 8.71 -7.24 -22.95
C ASP A 53 9.50 -7.46 -21.64
N LEU A 54 8.83 -7.82 -20.54
CA LEU A 54 9.51 -8.06 -19.28
C LEU A 54 10.26 -9.38 -19.34
N ARG A 55 11.50 -9.36 -18.86
CA ARG A 55 12.32 -10.56 -18.69
C ARG A 55 12.22 -11.07 -17.26
N PRO A 56 11.77 -12.31 -17.02
CA PRO A 56 11.82 -12.92 -15.70
C PRO A 56 13.26 -13.08 -15.20
N LEU A 57 13.68 -12.25 -14.23
CA LEU A 57 15.05 -12.28 -13.70
C LEU A 57 15.25 -13.36 -12.64
N PHE A 58 14.22 -13.64 -11.84
CA PHE A 58 14.25 -14.60 -10.74
C PHE A 58 13.39 -15.84 -11.01
N ALA A 59 13.24 -16.21 -12.29
CA ALA A 59 12.43 -17.36 -12.68
C ALA A 59 12.94 -18.65 -12.01
N GLY A 60 12.11 -19.20 -11.13
CA GLY A 60 12.25 -20.54 -10.57
C GLY A 60 11.24 -21.52 -11.15
N TRP A 61 11.13 -22.71 -10.58
CA TRP A 61 10.21 -23.76 -11.04
C TRP A 61 8.75 -23.27 -11.20
N VAL A 62 8.28 -22.34 -10.35
CA VAL A 62 6.93 -21.73 -10.44
C VAL A 62 6.69 -20.98 -11.75
N ALA A 63 7.73 -20.39 -12.32
CA ALA A 63 7.65 -19.61 -13.55
C ALA A 63 7.47 -20.48 -14.81
N GLY A 64 7.60 -21.81 -14.70
CA GLY A 64 7.33 -22.73 -15.81
C GLY A 64 5.85 -22.83 -16.16
N GLU A 65 5.53 -23.14 -17.43
CA GLU A 65 4.14 -23.40 -17.84
C GLU A 65 3.58 -24.61 -17.09
N ARG A 66 4.41 -25.63 -16.87
CA ARG A 66 4.14 -26.75 -15.96
C ARG A 66 5.15 -26.73 -14.81
N PRO A 67 4.81 -26.15 -13.65
CA PRO A 67 5.78 -25.90 -12.59
C PRO A 67 6.49 -27.16 -12.05
N TRP A 68 5.73 -28.23 -11.82
CA TRP A 68 6.27 -29.47 -11.25
C TRP A 68 7.20 -30.24 -12.21
N ASP A 69 7.05 -30.01 -13.52
CA ASP A 69 7.98 -30.53 -14.53
C ASP A 69 9.27 -29.70 -14.61
N SER A 70 9.27 -28.50 -14.01
CA SER A 70 10.36 -27.53 -14.04
C SER A 70 11.16 -27.49 -12.73
N CYS A 71 11.00 -28.49 -11.85
CA CYS A 71 11.71 -28.57 -10.57
C CYS A 71 13.22 -28.86 -10.73
N TYR A 72 13.64 -29.43 -11.85
CA TYR A 72 15.03 -29.82 -12.11
C TYR A 72 15.50 -29.37 -13.49
N GLY A 73 16.71 -28.81 -13.56
CA GLY A 73 17.28 -28.34 -14.82
C GLY A 73 16.71 -27.01 -15.31
N PRO A 74 16.97 -26.62 -16.57
CA PRO A 74 16.45 -25.37 -17.13
C PRO A 74 14.93 -25.44 -17.35
N ILE A 75 14.26 -24.30 -17.18
CA ILE A 75 12.83 -24.16 -17.51
C ILE A 75 12.70 -24.24 -19.04
N ALA A 76 12.04 -25.30 -19.53
CA ALA A 76 11.86 -25.52 -20.96
C ALA A 76 10.91 -24.49 -21.59
N GLU A 77 9.86 -24.12 -20.86
CA GLU A 77 8.83 -23.18 -21.30
C GLU A 77 8.35 -22.34 -20.12
N LEU A 78 8.46 -21.01 -20.24
CA LEU A 78 7.94 -20.06 -19.26
C LEU A 78 6.42 -19.95 -19.39
N ALA A 79 5.74 -19.76 -18.26
CA ALA A 79 4.31 -19.61 -18.20
C ALA A 79 3.80 -18.54 -19.18
N HIS A 80 2.68 -18.78 -19.86
CA HIS A 80 2.09 -17.79 -20.79
C HIS A 80 1.34 -16.66 -20.06
N SER A 81 1.19 -16.77 -18.74
CA SER A 81 0.59 -15.75 -17.88
C SER A 81 1.65 -15.00 -17.07
N ALA A 82 1.21 -13.98 -16.32
CA ALA A 82 2.04 -13.24 -15.38
C ALA A 82 2.76 -14.12 -14.33
N ARG A 83 2.32 -15.37 -14.12
CA ARG A 83 3.00 -16.34 -13.25
C ARG A 83 4.48 -16.53 -13.59
N ARG A 84 4.90 -16.26 -14.83
CA ARG A 84 6.33 -16.31 -15.18
C ARG A 84 7.20 -15.34 -14.37
N PHE A 85 6.60 -14.35 -13.73
CA PHE A 85 7.25 -13.38 -12.85
C PHE A 85 7.14 -13.75 -11.36
N ASP A 86 6.40 -14.81 -11.02
CA ASP A 86 6.27 -15.27 -9.64
C ASP A 86 7.51 -16.04 -9.18
N GLU A 87 7.80 -15.86 -7.89
CA GLU A 87 8.67 -16.74 -7.12
C GLU A 87 7.83 -17.79 -6.37
N SER A 88 8.50 -18.69 -5.64
CA SER A 88 7.79 -19.64 -4.77
C SER A 88 6.89 -18.89 -3.78
N PRO A 89 5.57 -19.13 -3.79
CA PRO A 89 4.64 -18.30 -3.02
C PRO A 89 4.81 -18.49 -1.52
N ALA A 90 4.69 -17.39 -0.77
CA ALA A 90 4.66 -17.40 0.69
C ALA A 90 3.30 -17.93 1.19
N LEU A 91 3.09 -19.26 1.13
CA LEU A 91 1.80 -19.92 1.32
C LEU A 91 0.98 -19.42 2.52
N PHE A 92 1.59 -19.30 3.70
CA PHE A 92 0.90 -18.82 4.90
C PHE A 92 0.51 -17.35 4.83
N SER A 93 1.33 -16.51 4.19
CA SER A 93 1.01 -15.11 3.98
C SER A 93 -0.19 -14.95 3.04
N TYR A 94 -0.28 -15.76 1.98
CA TYR A 94 -1.43 -15.74 1.07
C TYR A 94 -2.70 -16.32 1.71
N ALA A 95 -2.58 -17.30 2.61
CA ALA A 95 -3.72 -17.80 3.37
C ALA A 95 -4.38 -16.71 4.24
N GLY A 96 -3.57 -15.89 4.91
CA GLY A 96 -4.06 -14.71 5.63
C GLY A 96 -4.48 -13.57 4.70
N GLY A 97 -3.74 -13.35 3.61
CA GLY A 97 -4.02 -12.30 2.63
C GLY A 97 -5.42 -12.43 2.02
N ARG A 98 -5.88 -13.65 1.74
CA ARG A 98 -7.26 -13.89 1.29
C ARG A 98 -8.31 -13.29 2.23
N ARG A 99 -8.13 -13.42 3.55
CA ARG A 99 -9.08 -12.86 4.54
C ARG A 99 -9.03 -11.34 4.58
N SER A 100 -7.85 -10.74 4.42
CA SER A 100 -7.70 -9.30 4.34
C SER A 100 -8.39 -8.73 3.10
N LEU A 101 -8.25 -9.40 1.94
CA LEU A 101 -8.92 -9.00 0.70
C LEU A 101 -10.44 -9.14 0.79
N GLU A 102 -10.94 -10.25 1.35
CA GLU A 102 -12.39 -10.44 1.60
C GLU A 102 -12.97 -9.30 2.44
N LEU A 103 -12.26 -8.85 3.49
CA LEU A 103 -12.70 -7.73 4.32
C LEU A 103 -12.74 -6.40 3.52
N VAL A 104 -11.72 -6.13 2.71
CA VAL A 104 -11.69 -4.92 1.86
C VAL A 104 -12.82 -4.94 0.83
N GLU A 105 -13.12 -6.10 0.25
CA GLU A 105 -14.25 -6.29 -0.67
C GLU A 105 -15.61 -6.12 0.03
N GLU A 106 -15.76 -6.67 1.25
CA GLU A 106 -16.97 -6.55 2.07
C GLU A 106 -17.29 -5.09 2.43
N LEU A 107 -16.27 -4.35 2.88
CA LEU A 107 -16.41 -2.93 3.24
C LEU A 107 -16.57 -2.06 1.98
N GLY A 108 -15.90 -2.41 0.90
CA GLY A 108 -15.83 -1.66 -0.34
C GLY A 108 -14.83 -0.50 -0.29
N VAL A 109 -14.00 -0.40 -1.34
CA VAL A 109 -12.93 0.63 -1.47
C VAL A 109 -13.46 2.05 -1.30
N SER A 110 -14.63 2.36 -1.85
CA SER A 110 -15.24 3.71 -1.74
C SER A 110 -15.61 4.08 -0.30
N ALA A 111 -16.08 3.13 0.51
CA ALA A 111 -16.42 3.38 1.90
C ALA A 111 -15.16 3.58 2.75
N VAL A 112 -14.15 2.72 2.54
CA VAL A 112 -12.82 2.87 3.16
C VAL A 112 -12.21 4.24 2.81
N ARG A 113 -12.28 4.63 1.53
CA ARG A 113 -11.83 5.96 1.07
C ARG A 113 -12.48 7.09 1.84
N ALA A 114 -13.81 7.08 1.95
CA ALA A 114 -14.56 8.15 2.61
C ALA A 114 -14.18 8.27 4.09
N HIS A 115 -14.07 7.13 4.78
CA HIS A 115 -13.65 7.06 6.18
C HIS A 115 -12.24 7.60 6.39
N ASP A 116 -11.26 7.07 5.65
CA ASP A 116 -9.85 7.42 5.82
C ASP A 116 -9.60 8.92 5.53
N LEU A 117 -10.28 9.47 4.52
CA LEU A 117 -10.22 10.89 4.18
C LEU A 117 -10.86 11.77 5.26
N ALA A 118 -12.01 11.37 5.82
CA ALA A 118 -12.65 12.13 6.88
C ALA A 118 -11.76 12.24 8.12
N LEU A 119 -11.09 11.16 8.53
CA LEU A 119 -10.13 11.17 9.64
C LEU A 119 -8.93 12.06 9.35
N ALA A 120 -8.37 11.97 8.14
CA ALA A 120 -7.24 12.80 7.74
C ALA A 120 -7.61 14.29 7.67
N ASP A 121 -8.81 14.63 7.21
CA ASP A 121 -9.29 16.01 7.16
C ASP A 121 -9.60 16.57 8.56
N ARG A 122 -10.17 15.76 9.45
CA ARG A 122 -10.29 16.10 10.88
C ARG A 122 -8.92 16.40 11.50
N PHE A 123 -7.93 15.54 11.25
CA PHE A 123 -6.57 15.75 11.75
C PHE A 123 -5.95 17.02 11.19
N ARG A 124 -6.09 17.28 9.88
CA ARG A 124 -5.62 18.54 9.25
C ARG A 124 -6.29 19.77 9.87
N ALA A 125 -7.58 19.72 10.15
CA ALA A 125 -8.29 20.83 10.80
C ALA A 125 -7.76 21.08 12.21
N GLY A 126 -7.62 20.01 13.02
CA GLY A 126 -7.08 20.11 14.37
C GLY A 126 -5.65 20.64 14.41
N LEU A 127 -4.78 20.17 13.51
CA LEU A 127 -3.40 20.69 13.39
C LEU A 127 -3.38 22.20 13.16
N ARG A 128 -4.24 22.72 12.26
CA ARG A 128 -4.32 24.17 12.00
C ARG A 128 -4.78 24.95 13.23
N SER A 129 -5.73 24.40 14.00
CA SER A 129 -6.15 24.99 15.27
C SER A 129 -5.02 25.05 16.31
N LEU A 130 -4.07 24.10 16.26
CA LEU A 130 -2.86 24.09 17.08
C LEU A 130 -1.71 24.94 16.50
N GLY A 131 -1.92 25.64 15.38
CA GLY A 131 -0.90 26.46 14.74
C GLY A 131 0.13 25.69 13.89
N HIS A 132 -0.17 24.43 13.56
CA HIS A 132 0.66 23.60 12.67
C HIS A 132 0.03 23.51 11.27
N GLU A 133 0.80 23.86 10.23
CA GLU A 133 0.34 23.70 8.85
C GLU A 133 0.87 22.38 8.25
N PRO A 134 0.00 21.40 7.96
CA PRO A 134 0.40 20.18 7.28
C PRO A 134 0.77 20.44 5.82
N VAL A 135 1.50 19.51 5.20
CA VAL A 135 1.78 19.56 3.76
C VAL A 135 0.47 19.48 2.96
N PRO A 136 0.26 20.36 1.97
CA PRO A 136 -0.88 20.25 1.06
C PRO A 136 -0.86 18.91 0.32
N ALA A 137 -1.82 18.06 0.63
CA ALA A 137 -2.04 16.76 0.00
C ALA A 137 -3.55 16.44 0.03
N PRO A 138 -4.38 17.21 -0.71
CA PRO A 138 -5.83 17.01 -0.72
C PRO A 138 -6.17 15.59 -1.20
N GLY A 139 -7.18 14.98 -0.59
CA GLY A 139 -7.61 13.63 -0.97
C GLY A 139 -6.63 12.52 -0.62
N SER A 140 -5.70 12.76 0.31
CA SER A 140 -4.82 11.72 0.87
C SER A 140 -5.21 11.39 2.31
N PRO A 141 -5.21 10.11 2.72
CA PRO A 141 -5.35 9.72 4.11
C PRO A 141 -4.01 9.79 4.89
N ILE A 142 -2.93 10.19 4.20
CA ILE A 142 -1.62 10.41 4.79
C ILE A 142 -1.44 11.92 5.02
N VAL A 143 -1.12 12.29 6.26
CA VAL A 143 -0.87 13.68 6.65
C VAL A 143 0.58 13.79 7.12
N SER A 144 1.35 14.66 6.45
CA SER A 144 2.72 14.98 6.86
C SER A 144 2.78 16.37 7.47
N VAL A 145 3.41 16.50 8.64
CA VAL A 145 3.50 17.74 9.42
C VAL A 145 4.96 18.13 9.60
N PRO A 146 5.42 19.26 9.02
CA PRO A 146 6.78 19.74 9.20
C PRO A 146 7.10 20.09 10.66
N GLY A 147 8.36 19.92 11.07
CA GLY A 147 8.84 20.41 12.37
C GLY A 147 8.43 19.57 13.58
N LEU A 148 7.60 18.53 13.39
CA LEU A 148 7.14 17.65 14.47
C LEU A 148 7.79 16.26 14.46
N GLY A 149 8.77 16.01 13.58
CA GLY A 149 9.40 14.69 13.46
C GLY A 149 10.04 14.20 14.77
N ASP A 150 10.66 15.09 15.53
CA ASP A 150 11.36 14.75 16.78
C ASP A 150 10.40 14.39 17.92
N ARG A 151 9.11 14.71 17.79
CA ARG A 151 8.06 14.34 18.76
C ARG A 151 7.57 12.91 18.63
N GLN A 152 8.05 12.14 17.64
CA GLN A 152 7.60 10.75 17.44
C GLN A 152 7.85 9.87 18.68
N GLY A 153 8.97 10.06 19.38
CA GLY A 153 9.27 9.31 20.61
C GLY A 153 8.31 9.62 21.76
N GLU A 154 7.95 10.89 21.94
CA GLU A 154 6.95 11.36 22.91
C GLU A 154 5.58 10.75 22.62
N LEU A 155 5.15 10.80 21.36
CA LEU A 155 3.88 10.22 20.90
C LEU A 155 3.83 8.70 21.11
N SER A 156 4.91 7.99 20.79
CA SER A 156 5.02 6.54 21.02
C SER A 156 4.96 6.19 22.50
N ALA A 157 5.63 6.97 23.38
CA ALA A 157 5.52 6.80 24.83
C ALA A 157 4.10 7.02 25.35
N ALA A 158 3.33 7.89 24.69
CA ALA A 158 1.90 8.08 24.92
C ALA A 158 1.03 7.02 24.20
N GLY A 159 1.59 5.98 23.59
CA GLY A 159 0.86 4.93 22.89
C GLY A 159 0.21 5.37 21.57
N VAL A 160 0.77 6.39 20.90
CA VAL A 160 0.35 6.88 19.59
C VAL A 160 1.46 6.63 18.58
N GLU A 161 1.27 5.62 17.73
CA GLU A 161 2.32 5.16 16.80
C GLU A 161 2.25 5.85 15.44
N LEU A 162 3.31 6.58 15.12
CA LEU A 162 3.45 7.35 13.89
C LEU A 162 4.87 7.23 13.35
N SER A 163 5.09 7.70 12.11
CA SER A 163 6.42 7.69 11.50
C SER A 163 7.02 9.09 11.43
N ALA A 164 8.31 9.23 11.74
CA ALA A 164 9.09 10.42 11.44
C ALA A 164 9.90 10.22 10.14
N ARG A 165 9.82 11.16 9.20
CA ARG A 165 10.54 11.11 7.91
C ARG A 165 11.03 12.49 7.53
N ALA A 166 12.35 12.64 7.34
CA ALA A 166 12.99 13.90 6.97
C ALA A 166 12.54 15.09 7.85
N GLY A 167 12.53 14.91 9.18
CA GLY A 167 12.10 15.93 10.16
C GLY A 167 10.59 16.20 10.21
N ARG A 168 9.78 15.46 9.45
CA ARG A 168 8.31 15.57 9.44
C ARG A 168 7.69 14.42 10.23
N LEU A 169 6.66 14.70 11.00
CA LEU A 169 5.76 13.69 11.52
C LEU A 169 4.81 13.25 10.39
N ARG A 170 4.52 11.95 10.28
CA ARG A 170 3.63 11.41 9.26
C ARG A 170 2.63 10.46 9.87
N ALA A 171 1.36 10.86 9.83
CA ALA A 171 0.19 10.07 10.20
C ALA A 171 -0.47 9.48 8.95
N ALA A 172 -0.98 8.26 9.08
CA ALA A 172 -1.76 7.58 8.05
C ALA A 172 -2.96 6.95 8.74
N PHE A 173 -4.16 7.31 8.31
CA PHE A 173 -5.40 6.82 8.88
C PHE A 173 -6.00 5.76 7.98
N HIS A 174 -6.50 4.68 8.57
CA HIS A 174 -7.15 3.59 7.85
C HIS A 174 -8.41 3.09 8.58
N LEU A 175 -9.07 2.06 8.04
CA LEU A 175 -10.36 1.53 8.51
C LEU A 175 -10.43 1.14 9.99
N TYR A 176 -9.31 0.83 10.64
CA TYR A 176 -9.25 0.49 12.06
C TYR A 176 -9.04 1.70 12.97
N ASN A 177 -8.85 2.90 12.41
CA ASN A 177 -8.76 4.13 13.16
C ASN A 177 -10.14 4.78 13.32
N THR A 178 -10.25 5.59 14.37
CA THR A 178 -11.49 6.27 14.78
C THR A 178 -11.24 7.77 14.97
N GLU A 179 -12.32 8.54 15.10
CA GLU A 179 -12.21 9.97 15.47
C GLU A 179 -11.53 10.15 16.84
N ALA A 180 -11.76 9.23 17.77
CA ALA A 180 -11.11 9.25 19.08
C ALA A 180 -9.58 9.08 19.00
N ASP A 181 -9.09 8.31 18.03
CA ASP A 181 -7.65 8.19 17.78
C ASP A 181 -7.06 9.50 17.25
N VAL A 182 -7.80 10.19 16.37
CA VAL A 182 -7.41 11.52 15.85
C VAL A 182 -7.36 12.54 16.99
N ASP A 183 -8.39 12.55 17.84
CA ASP A 183 -8.49 13.48 18.96
C ASP A 183 -7.37 13.25 19.98
N ARG A 184 -7.12 11.99 20.33
CA ARG A 184 -6.01 11.61 21.21
C ARG A 184 -4.65 12.03 20.66
N LEU A 185 -4.44 11.89 19.35
CA LEU A 185 -3.22 12.37 18.69
C LEU A 185 -3.10 13.90 18.79
N LEU A 186 -4.18 14.64 18.55
CA LEU A 186 -4.20 16.10 18.67
C LEU A 186 -3.95 16.57 20.11
N ASP A 187 -4.54 15.91 21.09
CA ASP A 187 -4.35 16.22 22.52
C ASP A 187 -2.88 16.09 22.93
N VAL A 188 -2.22 14.99 22.57
CA VAL A 188 -0.78 14.82 22.85
C VAL A 188 0.06 15.87 22.11
N LEU A 189 -0.33 16.25 20.89
CA LEU A 189 0.35 17.32 20.16
C LEU A 189 0.14 18.71 20.78
N ALA A 190 -0.99 18.95 21.46
CA ALA A 190 -1.26 20.22 22.13
C ALA A 190 -0.40 20.42 23.39
N GLY A 191 0.01 19.32 24.05
CA GLY A 191 0.80 19.32 25.28
C GLY A 191 -0.06 19.17 26.53
#